data_AF-A0A540LB73-F1
#
_entry.id   AF-A0A540LB73-F1
#
_cell.length_a   1.000
_cell.length_b   1.000
_cell.length_c   1.000
_cell.angle_alpha   90.00
_cell.angle_beta   90.00
_cell.angle_gamma   90.00
#
_symmetry.space_group_name_H-M   'P 1'
#
loop_
_entity.id
_entity.type
_entity.pdbx_description
1 polymer ?
#
loop_
_entity_poly.entity_id
_entity_poly.type
_entity_poly.pdbx_seq_one_letter_code
_entity_poly.pdbx_strand_id
1 'polypeptide(L)'
;MVEACDLNPLQLKQLQEVLGQFDTIFVLPTELPPSRVHNHQIPLIPGSKPPNIRPYHYGPLQKTEIEKAVQELLKAGFIRPSHSLFSCPVLLVKKKEGTWRMCMDYMELNAITIKDKYPIPLIDDLLDELHGARFFSKLDLRSGYHQLLMHPQDIEKTTFRTHEGHYEFLVMPFGLTNAPATFQSLMNDIFRPHLRHFILVFFDDILVYSKTWEDHLLHLKMTFEVLQQHQLYVKSRNVLLVKVEWNIWAMSYQAKV
;
A
#
# COMPACT_ATOMS: atom_id res chain seq x y z
N MET A 1 -18.42 12.19 1.85
CA MET A 1 -18.53 13.63 1.57
C MET A 1 -17.17 14.08 1.08
N VAL A 2 -17.10 14.58 -0.15
CA VAL A 2 -15.88 15.13 -0.74
C VAL A 2 -15.60 16.43 0.02
N GLU A 3 -14.46 16.54 0.70
CA GLU A 3 -13.99 17.86 1.19
C GLU A 3 -13.46 18.65 -0.01
N ALA A 4 -14.39 19.03 -0.89
CA ALA A 4 -14.17 19.91 -2.03
C ALA A 4 -14.27 21.36 -1.53
N CYS A 5 -13.33 21.81 -0.71
CA CYS A 5 -13.41 23.16 -0.16
C CYS A 5 -13.23 24.28 -1.21
N ASP A 6 -12.83 23.97 -2.46
CA ASP A 6 -12.50 24.99 -3.47
C ASP A 6 -13.00 24.73 -4.90
N LEU A 7 -13.71 23.61 -5.16
CA LEU A 7 -14.25 23.37 -6.50
C LEU A 7 -15.61 24.03 -6.67
N ASN A 8 -15.81 24.66 -7.83
CA ASN A 8 -17.14 25.13 -8.20
C ASN A 8 -18.10 23.94 -8.47
N PRO A 9 -19.43 24.14 -8.41
CA PRO A 9 -20.39 23.05 -8.59
C PRO A 9 -20.26 22.30 -9.93
N LEU A 10 -19.79 22.99 -10.98
CA LEU A 10 -19.57 22.39 -12.30
C LEU A 10 -18.38 21.43 -12.29
N GLN A 11 -17.26 21.85 -11.71
CA GLN A 11 -16.06 21.04 -11.53
C GLN A 11 -16.35 19.81 -10.66
N LEU A 12 -17.12 19.98 -9.59
CA LEU A 12 -17.54 18.85 -8.76
C LEU A 12 -18.33 17.82 -9.56
N LYS A 13 -19.27 18.27 -10.41
CA LYS A 13 -20.06 17.39 -11.27
C LYS A 13 -19.18 16.65 -12.28
N GLN A 14 -18.26 17.36 -12.95
CA GLN A 14 -17.33 16.75 -13.91
C GLN A 14 -16.41 15.72 -13.25
N LEU A 15 -15.92 16.00 -12.04
CA LEU A 15 -15.12 15.05 -11.28
C LEU A 15 -15.94 13.80 -10.92
N GLN A 16 -17.19 13.98 -10.46
CA GLN A 16 -18.09 12.86 -10.18
C GLN A 16 -18.38 12.01 -11.42
N GLU A 17 -18.53 12.62 -12.59
CA GLU A 17 -18.69 11.91 -13.86
C GLU A 17 -17.46 11.04 -14.18
N VAL A 18 -16.24 11.56 -13.97
CA VAL A 18 -15.02 10.76 -14.14
C VAL A 18 -14.96 9.63 -13.12
N LEU A 19 -15.20 9.91 -11.83
CA LEU A 19 -15.17 8.89 -10.78
C LEU A 19 -16.19 7.78 -11.05
N GLY A 20 -17.39 8.13 -11.55
CA GLY A 20 -18.44 7.18 -11.91
C GLY A 20 -18.07 6.25 -13.07
N GLN A 21 -17.23 6.71 -14.00
CA GLN A 21 -16.74 5.87 -15.12
C GLN A 21 -15.80 4.75 -14.64
N PHE A 22 -15.08 4.98 -13.54
CA PHE A 22 -14.10 4.06 -12.98
C PHE A 22 -14.56 3.44 -11.66
N ASP A 23 -15.86 3.21 -11.50
CA ASP A 23 -16.43 2.66 -10.26
C ASP A 23 -15.76 1.34 -9.81
N THR A 24 -15.23 0.55 -10.75
CA THR A 24 -14.56 -0.72 -10.49
C THR A 24 -13.30 -0.60 -9.63
N ILE A 25 -12.51 0.49 -9.74
CA ILE A 25 -11.26 0.62 -8.97
C ILE A 25 -11.51 0.97 -7.49
N PHE A 26 -12.75 1.35 -7.14
CA PHE A 26 -13.14 1.71 -5.77
C PHE A 26 -13.81 0.55 -5.01
N VAL A 27 -14.13 -0.54 -5.70
CA VAL A 27 -14.76 -1.74 -5.11
C VAL A 27 -13.76 -2.46 -4.20
N LEU A 28 -14.26 -3.16 -3.18
CA LEU A 28 -13.44 -4.04 -2.36
C LEU A 28 -13.10 -5.29 -3.18
N PRO A 29 -11.81 -5.58 -3.48
CA PRO A 29 -11.46 -6.79 -4.18
C PRO A 29 -11.86 -8.01 -3.34
N THR A 30 -12.50 -8.98 -4.00
CA THR A 30 -12.89 -10.26 -3.41
C THR A 30 -11.90 -11.38 -3.71
N GLU A 31 -11.00 -11.15 -4.67
CA GLU A 31 -10.04 -12.14 -5.17
C GLU A 31 -8.61 -11.69 -4.88
N LEU A 32 -7.68 -12.65 -4.94
CA LEU A 32 -6.26 -12.36 -4.88
C LEU A 32 -5.83 -11.52 -6.09
N PRO A 33 -4.86 -10.61 -5.91
CA PRO A 33 -4.35 -9.83 -7.01
C PRO A 33 -3.71 -10.73 -8.08
N PRO A 34 -3.66 -10.28 -9.34
CA PRO A 34 -3.04 -11.05 -10.40
C PRO A 34 -1.54 -11.18 -10.15
N SER A 35 -0.95 -12.28 -10.64
CA SER A 35 0.49 -12.45 -10.64
C SER A 35 1.15 -11.43 -11.57
N ARG A 36 2.21 -10.78 -11.10
CA ARG A 36 2.97 -9.77 -11.85
C ARG A 36 4.46 -10.12 -11.82
N VAL A 37 5.23 -9.47 -12.68
CA VAL A 37 6.70 -9.58 -12.68
C VAL A 37 7.28 -9.14 -11.32
N HIS A 38 6.65 -8.16 -10.68
CA HIS A 38 7.05 -7.59 -9.39
C HIS A 38 6.43 -8.30 -8.18
N ASN A 39 6.12 -9.60 -8.28
CA ASN A 39 5.72 -10.36 -7.08
C ASN A 39 6.84 -10.25 -6.02
N HIS A 40 6.46 -9.99 -4.77
CA HIS A 40 7.41 -9.65 -3.74
C HIS A 40 8.30 -10.84 -3.36
N GLN A 41 9.60 -10.60 -3.34
CA GLN A 41 10.61 -11.59 -2.99
C GLN A 41 11.33 -11.20 -1.70
N ILE A 42 11.75 -12.22 -0.95
CA ILE A 42 12.52 -12.08 0.29
C ILE A 42 13.85 -12.83 0.12
N PRO A 43 14.82 -12.25 -0.62
CA PRO A 43 16.14 -12.85 -0.78
C PRO A 43 16.84 -12.87 0.58
N LEU A 44 17.22 -14.05 1.06
CA LEU A 44 17.90 -14.22 2.34
C LEU A 44 19.40 -14.33 2.14
N ILE A 45 20.18 -13.90 3.13
CA ILE A 45 21.63 -14.10 3.17
C ILE A 45 21.92 -15.62 3.15
N PRO A 46 22.76 -16.14 2.24
CA PRO A 46 23.06 -17.56 2.18
C PRO A 46 23.53 -18.14 3.51
N GLY A 47 22.92 -19.23 3.95
CA GLY A 47 23.23 -19.89 5.23
C GLY A 47 22.54 -19.30 6.46
N SER A 48 21.67 -18.29 6.31
CA SER A 48 20.85 -17.78 7.41
C SER A 48 19.88 -18.84 7.95
N LYS A 49 19.67 -18.86 9.27
CA LYS A 49 18.67 -19.73 9.90
C LYS A 49 17.28 -19.07 9.84
N PRO A 50 16.20 -19.85 9.67
CA PRO A 50 14.84 -19.33 9.77
C PRO A 50 14.60 -18.71 11.16
N PRO A 51 14.08 -17.48 11.25
CA PRO A 51 13.63 -16.91 12.51
C PRO A 51 12.54 -17.79 13.13
N ASN A 52 12.66 -18.09 14.42
CA ASN A 52 11.63 -18.78 15.19
C ASN A 52 11.48 -18.09 16.55
N ILE A 53 10.71 -17.01 16.54
CA ILE A 53 10.49 -16.15 17.70
C ILE A 53 9.19 -16.57 18.39
N ARG A 54 9.22 -16.55 19.73
CA ARG A 54 8.04 -16.84 20.54
C ARG A 54 7.01 -15.71 20.43
N PRO A 55 5.71 -16.03 20.39
CA PRO A 55 4.66 -15.01 20.44
C PRO A 55 4.74 -14.16 21.70
N TYR A 56 4.42 -12.88 21.57
CA TYR A 56 4.25 -12.00 22.72
C TYR A 56 3.03 -12.43 23.56
N HIS A 57 3.08 -12.12 24.86
CA HIS A 57 1.97 -12.41 25.75
C HIS A 57 0.87 -11.36 25.62
N TYR A 58 -0.34 -11.79 25.28
CA TYR A 58 -1.51 -10.92 25.14
C TYR A 58 -2.61 -11.28 26.14
N GLY A 59 -3.31 -10.25 26.65
CA GLY A 59 -4.50 -10.43 27.47
C GLY A 59 -5.71 -10.92 26.65
N PRO A 60 -6.80 -11.37 27.29
CA PRO A 60 -7.96 -11.93 26.59
C PRO A 60 -8.54 -11.02 25.50
N LEU A 61 -8.73 -9.73 25.81
CA LEU A 61 -9.26 -8.76 24.85
C LEU A 61 -8.38 -8.64 23.59
N GLN A 62 -7.06 -8.61 23.79
CA GLN A 62 -6.09 -8.52 22.70
C GLN A 62 -6.07 -9.79 21.85
N LYS A 63 -6.22 -10.97 22.47
CA LYS A 63 -6.34 -12.24 21.74
C LYS A 63 -7.55 -12.25 20.83
N THR A 64 -8.71 -11.76 21.30
CA THR A 64 -9.93 -11.65 20.47
C THR A 64 -9.73 -10.73 19.27
N GLU A 65 -8.98 -9.63 19.41
CA GLU A 65 -8.67 -8.75 18.29
C GLU A 65 -7.74 -9.43 17.26
N ILE A 66 -6.78 -10.24 17.72
CA ILE A 66 -5.92 -11.04 16.84
C ILE A 66 -6.76 -12.08 16.08
N GLU A 67 -7.60 -12.84 16.79
CA GLU A 67 -8.49 -13.85 16.20
C GLU A 67 -9.37 -13.21 15.12
N LYS A 68 -10.00 -12.08 15.43
CA LYS A 68 -10.84 -11.34 14.49
C LYS A 68 -10.06 -10.91 13.25
N ALA A 69 -8.87 -10.33 13.42
CA ALA A 69 -8.05 -9.89 12.30
C ALA A 69 -7.57 -11.07 11.43
N VAL A 70 -7.21 -12.20 12.04
CA VAL A 70 -6.84 -13.43 11.33
C VAL A 70 -8.03 -13.98 10.52
N GLN A 71 -9.22 -14.01 11.10
CA GLN A 71 -10.44 -14.46 10.41
C GLN A 71 -10.78 -13.56 9.21
N GLU A 72 -10.62 -12.24 9.36
CA GLU A 72 -10.80 -11.29 8.25
C GLU A 72 -9.81 -11.55 7.11
N LEU A 73 -8.53 -11.81 7.44
CA LEU A 73 -7.49 -12.12 6.44
C LEU A 73 -7.71 -13.48 5.76
N LEU A 74 -8.13 -14.50 6.51
CA LEU A 74 -8.49 -15.82 5.98
C LEU A 74 -9.68 -15.72 5.03
N LYS A 75 -10.72 -14.99 5.42
CA LYS A 75 -11.92 -14.77 4.60
C LYS A 75 -11.60 -14.00 3.32
N ALA A 76 -10.65 -13.07 3.37
CA ALA A 76 -10.15 -12.36 2.20
C ALA A 76 -9.21 -13.21 1.32
N GLY A 77 -8.79 -14.40 1.79
CA GLY A 77 -7.84 -15.26 1.10
C GLY A 77 -6.40 -14.74 1.11
N PHE A 78 -6.08 -13.71 1.91
CA PHE A 78 -4.74 -13.11 1.97
C PHE A 78 -3.73 -13.96 2.73
N ILE A 79 -4.21 -14.82 3.63
CA ILE A 79 -3.37 -15.74 4.40
C ILE A 79 -3.92 -17.16 4.32
N ARG A 80 -3.08 -18.14 4.63
CA ARG A 80 -3.47 -19.54 4.81
C ARG A 80 -2.72 -20.17 6.00
N PRO A 81 -3.21 -21.28 6.59
CA PRO A 81 -2.47 -22.03 7.59
C PRO A 81 -1.10 -22.46 7.06
N SER A 82 -0.08 -22.40 7.91
CA SER A 82 1.30 -22.76 7.56
C SER A 82 1.87 -23.82 8.50
N HIS A 83 2.82 -24.59 7.98
CA HIS A 83 3.67 -25.53 8.73
C HIS A 83 5.17 -25.18 8.57
N SER A 84 5.46 -23.94 8.18
CA SER A 84 6.81 -23.43 7.96
C SER A 84 7.66 -23.46 9.23
N LEU A 85 8.98 -23.54 9.05
CA LEU A 85 9.96 -23.38 10.11
C LEU A 85 10.16 -21.91 10.51
N PHE A 86 9.71 -20.97 9.67
CA PHE A 86 9.68 -19.55 9.98
C PHE A 86 8.55 -19.26 10.98
N SER A 87 8.82 -18.42 11.97
CA SER A 87 7.82 -17.96 12.93
C SER A 87 8.17 -16.56 13.40
N CYS A 88 7.40 -15.58 12.92
CA CYS A 88 7.41 -14.21 13.41
C CYS A 88 6.24 -13.97 14.36
N PRO A 89 6.41 -13.20 15.45
CA PRO A 89 5.32 -12.94 16.37
C PRO A 89 4.42 -11.82 15.83
N VAL A 90 3.16 -11.84 16.27
CA VAL A 90 2.23 -10.74 16.01
C VAL A 90 2.44 -9.63 17.02
N LEU A 91 2.42 -8.38 16.56
CA LEU A 91 2.42 -7.15 17.36
C LEU A 91 1.08 -6.43 17.23
N LEU A 92 0.45 -6.08 18.36
CA LEU A 92 -0.72 -5.21 18.38
C LEU A 92 -0.34 -3.75 18.63
N VAL A 93 -0.69 -2.88 17.69
CA VAL A 93 -0.48 -1.44 17.79
C VAL A 93 -1.82 -0.73 18.00
N LYS A 94 -1.92 0.10 19.05
CA LYS A 94 -3.14 0.87 19.33
C LYS A 94 -3.22 2.08 18.41
N LYS A 95 -4.32 2.23 17.67
CA LYS A 95 -4.61 3.45 16.89
C LYS A 95 -5.06 4.59 17.82
N LYS A 96 -4.95 5.83 17.32
CA LYS A 96 -5.45 7.03 18.01
C LYS A 96 -6.93 6.93 18.37
N GLU A 97 -7.71 6.28 17.52
CA GLU A 97 -9.15 6.02 17.68
C GLU A 97 -9.47 4.91 18.72
N GLY A 98 -8.46 4.35 19.38
CA GLY A 98 -8.63 3.31 20.39
C GLY A 98 -8.74 1.87 19.87
N THR A 99 -8.91 1.69 18.55
CA THR A 99 -8.90 0.37 17.89
C THR A 99 -7.49 -0.21 17.78
N TRP A 100 -7.38 -1.54 17.64
CA TRP A 100 -6.11 -2.22 17.48
C TRP A 100 -5.77 -2.46 16.00
N ARG A 101 -4.48 -2.49 15.68
CA ARG A 101 -3.95 -2.92 14.39
C ARG A 101 -3.02 -4.10 14.64
N MET A 102 -3.32 -5.21 13.98
CA MET A 102 -2.43 -6.37 13.91
C MET A 102 -1.30 -6.09 12.93
N CYS A 103 -0.06 -6.16 13.41
CA CYS A 103 1.17 -6.02 12.63
C CYS A 103 2.03 -7.27 12.83
N MET A 104 2.84 -7.62 11.83
CA MET A 104 3.79 -8.72 11.98
C MET A 104 5.15 -8.17 12.32
N ASP A 105 5.78 -8.73 13.35
CA ASP A 105 7.12 -8.33 13.76
C ASP A 105 8.16 -9.10 12.96
N TYR A 106 8.49 -8.56 11.78
CA TYR A 106 9.49 -9.13 10.88
C TYR A 106 10.92 -8.66 11.20
N MET A 107 11.22 -8.11 12.37
CA MET A 107 12.56 -7.56 12.66
C MET A 107 13.71 -8.55 12.40
N GLU A 108 13.61 -9.79 12.89
CA GLU A 108 14.65 -10.81 12.66
C GLU A 108 14.71 -11.27 11.20
N LEU A 109 13.54 -11.40 10.54
CA LEU A 109 13.48 -11.74 9.12
C LEU A 109 14.13 -10.64 8.26
N ASN A 110 13.84 -9.39 8.59
CA ASN A 110 14.40 -8.20 7.96
C ASN A 110 15.91 -8.11 8.14
N ALA A 111 16.44 -8.52 9.30
CA ALA A 111 17.88 -8.50 9.56
C ALA A 111 18.66 -9.47 8.66
N ILE A 112 18.06 -10.60 8.27
CA ILE A 112 18.67 -11.61 7.40
C ILE A 112 18.27 -11.47 5.93
N THR A 113 17.41 -10.49 5.59
CA THR A 113 17.00 -10.21 4.22
C THR A 113 18.04 -9.33 3.53
N ILE A 114 18.43 -9.69 2.31
CA ILE A 114 19.30 -8.87 1.47
C ILE A 114 18.52 -7.62 1.08
N LYS A 115 18.99 -6.46 1.55
CA LYS A 115 18.32 -5.18 1.34
C LYS A 115 18.39 -4.77 -0.14
N ASP A 116 17.24 -4.44 -0.69
CA ASP A 116 17.14 -3.85 -2.01
C ASP A 116 17.66 -2.40 -1.98
N LYS A 117 18.43 -2.02 -3.00
CA LYS A 117 18.96 -0.66 -3.18
C LYS A 117 18.24 0.09 -4.31
N TYR A 118 16.97 -0.24 -4.51
CA TYR A 118 16.13 0.45 -5.47
C TYR A 118 16.15 1.97 -5.20
N PRO A 119 16.38 2.81 -6.22
CA PRO A 119 16.44 4.26 -6.05
C PRO A 119 15.04 4.81 -5.78
N ILE A 120 14.78 5.15 -4.51
CA ILE A 120 13.56 5.86 -4.10
C ILE A 120 13.83 7.36 -4.32
N PRO A 121 12.96 8.08 -5.05
CA PRO A 121 13.16 9.51 -5.31
C PRO A 121 13.16 10.31 -4.01
N LEU A 122 14.01 11.34 -3.96
CA LEU A 122 14.03 12.28 -2.83
C LEU A 122 12.78 13.16 -2.90
N ILE A 123 12.21 13.47 -1.73
CA ILE A 123 11.01 14.30 -1.65
C ILE A 123 11.27 15.68 -2.27
N ASP A 124 12.42 16.29 -2.02
CA ASP A 124 12.74 17.61 -2.57
C ASP A 124 12.74 17.62 -4.11
N ASP A 125 13.31 16.58 -4.74
CA ASP A 125 13.30 16.42 -6.21
C ASP A 125 11.85 16.30 -6.74
N LEU A 126 10.98 15.60 -6.00
CA LEU A 126 9.57 15.46 -6.35
C LEU A 126 8.80 16.78 -6.23
N LEU A 127 9.19 17.68 -5.31
CA LEU A 127 8.51 18.95 -5.11
C LEU A 127 8.82 19.97 -6.19
N ASP A 128 10.04 19.98 -6.71
CA ASP A 128 10.41 20.86 -7.82
C ASP A 128 9.55 20.60 -9.06
N GLU A 129 9.10 19.36 -9.27
CA GLU A 129 8.24 18.98 -10.39
C GLU A 129 6.80 19.49 -10.27
N LEU A 130 6.37 19.81 -9.05
CA LEU A 130 5.05 20.36 -8.79
C LEU A 130 4.95 21.85 -9.12
N HIS A 131 6.06 22.50 -9.47
CA HIS A 131 6.10 23.93 -9.73
C HIS A 131 5.15 24.35 -10.85
N GLY A 132 4.27 25.31 -10.55
CA GLY A 132 3.30 25.86 -11.51
C GLY A 132 2.04 25.02 -11.72
N ALA A 133 1.91 23.86 -11.07
CA ALA A 133 0.64 23.14 -11.01
C ALA A 133 -0.35 23.85 -10.08
N ARG A 134 -1.63 23.77 -10.43
CA ARG A 134 -2.74 24.43 -9.71
C ARG A 134 -3.73 23.44 -9.11
N PHE A 135 -3.83 22.26 -9.71
CA PHE A 135 -4.75 21.20 -9.31
C PHE A 135 -3.97 19.96 -8.90
N PHE A 136 -4.33 19.38 -7.77
CA PHE A 136 -3.65 18.23 -7.18
C PHE A 136 -4.69 17.26 -6.63
N SER A 137 -4.52 15.99 -6.96
CA SER A 137 -5.36 14.89 -6.49
C SER A 137 -4.45 13.83 -5.88
N LYS A 138 -4.65 13.56 -4.59
CA LYS A 138 -4.00 12.44 -3.92
C LYS A 138 -4.90 11.21 -3.97
N LEU A 139 -4.35 10.10 -4.45
CA LEU A 139 -4.98 8.79 -4.47
C LEU A 139 -4.24 7.87 -3.50
N ASP A 140 -4.93 7.47 -2.43
CA ASP A 140 -4.41 6.47 -1.50
C ASP A 140 -4.86 5.08 -1.95
N LEU A 141 -3.92 4.17 -2.25
CA LEU A 141 -4.25 2.81 -2.64
C LEU A 141 -4.82 2.00 -1.45
N ARG A 142 -5.76 1.10 -1.73
CA ARG A 142 -6.42 0.29 -0.69
C ARG A 142 -5.46 -0.79 -0.20
N SER A 143 -5.00 -0.69 1.06
CA SER A 143 -4.08 -1.66 1.64
C SER A 143 -2.92 -1.95 0.68
N GLY A 144 -2.24 -0.90 0.20
CA GLY A 144 -1.40 -0.92 -1.02
C GLY A 144 -0.58 -2.20 -1.18
N TYR A 145 0.18 -2.60 -0.16
CA TYR A 145 1.03 -3.80 -0.24
C TYR A 145 0.27 -5.11 -0.45
N HIS A 146 -0.94 -5.27 0.12
CA HIS A 146 -1.74 -6.47 -0.08
C HIS A 146 -2.25 -6.63 -1.53
N GLN A 147 -2.04 -5.65 -2.40
CA GLN A 147 -2.38 -5.73 -3.83
C GLN A 147 -1.30 -6.38 -4.69
N LEU A 148 -0.15 -6.75 -4.12
CA LEU A 148 0.88 -7.54 -4.77
C LEU A 148 0.92 -8.93 -4.15
N LEU A 149 1.17 -9.96 -4.97
CA LEU A 149 1.40 -11.30 -4.47
C LEU A 149 2.81 -11.44 -3.90
N MET A 150 2.95 -12.33 -2.92
CA MET A 150 4.23 -12.92 -2.58
C MET A 150 4.69 -13.84 -3.70
N HIS A 151 6.00 -13.88 -3.95
CA HIS A 151 6.58 -14.90 -4.81
C HIS A 151 6.39 -16.28 -4.17
N PRO A 152 5.97 -17.33 -4.92
CA PRO A 152 5.59 -18.62 -4.32
C PRO A 152 6.64 -19.27 -3.42
N GLN A 153 7.91 -19.09 -3.75
CA GLN A 153 9.05 -19.63 -2.98
C GLN A 153 9.32 -18.87 -1.67
N ASP A 154 8.77 -17.67 -1.53
CA ASP A 154 9.01 -16.79 -0.39
C ASP A 154 7.79 -16.67 0.54
N ILE A 155 6.66 -17.27 0.17
CA ILE A 155 5.43 -17.29 0.98
C ILE A 155 5.72 -17.81 2.39
N GLU A 156 6.42 -18.95 2.51
CA GLU A 156 6.70 -19.58 3.80
C GLU A 156 7.52 -18.70 4.76
N LYS A 157 8.28 -17.74 4.23
CA LYS A 157 9.12 -16.82 5.01
C LYS A 157 8.29 -15.78 5.73
N THR A 158 7.09 -15.48 5.23
CA THR A 158 6.14 -14.54 5.84
C THR A 158 5.37 -15.13 7.03
N THR A 159 5.65 -16.38 7.39
CA THR A 159 4.91 -17.09 8.42
C THR A 159 4.94 -16.35 9.76
N PHE A 160 3.76 -16.11 10.30
CA PHE A 160 3.56 -15.54 11.62
C PHE A 160 2.79 -16.50 12.52
N ARG A 161 3.00 -16.33 13.83
CA ARG A 161 2.44 -17.20 14.86
C ARG A 161 1.52 -16.44 15.80
N THR A 162 0.33 -16.98 15.99
CA THR A 162 -0.65 -16.53 16.98
C THR A 162 -0.79 -17.56 18.09
N HIS A 163 -1.72 -17.33 19.02
CA HIS A 163 -2.11 -18.34 20.01
C HIS A 163 -2.97 -19.47 19.42
N GLU A 164 -3.53 -19.31 18.22
CA GLU A 164 -4.34 -20.34 17.55
C GLU A 164 -3.52 -21.21 16.59
N GLY A 165 -2.43 -20.68 16.02
CA GLY A 165 -1.64 -21.43 15.04
C GLY A 165 -0.61 -20.59 14.29
N HIS A 166 -0.14 -21.15 13.18
CA HIS A 166 0.76 -20.48 12.24
C HIS A 166 0.03 -20.20 10.94
N TYR A 167 0.28 -19.03 10.37
CA TYR A 167 -0.31 -18.58 9.12
C TYR A 167 0.76 -17.89 8.27
N GLU A 168 0.62 -17.96 6.96
CA GLU A 168 1.52 -17.32 5.99
C GLU A 168 0.74 -16.47 5.01
N PHE A 169 1.35 -15.40 4.51
CA PHE A 169 0.74 -14.46 3.58
C PHE A 169 0.95 -14.86 2.13
N LEU A 170 -0.13 -14.80 1.35
CA LEU A 170 -0.12 -14.96 -0.11
C LEU A 170 0.06 -13.62 -0.84
N VAL A 171 -0.27 -12.52 -0.18
CA VAL A 171 -0.06 -11.14 -0.63
C VAL A 171 1.05 -10.48 0.17
N MET A 172 1.71 -9.47 -0.35
CA MET A 172 2.83 -8.81 0.33
C MET A 172 2.36 -8.13 1.64
N PRO A 173 2.79 -8.61 2.83
CA PRO A 173 2.38 -8.04 4.09
C PRO A 173 3.16 -6.76 4.41
N PHE A 174 2.61 -5.94 5.31
CA PHE A 174 3.33 -4.83 5.91
C PHE A 174 4.46 -5.30 6.83
N GLY A 175 5.50 -4.47 6.96
CA GLY A 175 6.63 -4.71 7.87
C GLY A 175 7.85 -5.38 7.24
N LEU A 176 7.77 -5.81 5.98
CA LEU A 176 8.92 -6.34 5.24
C LEU A 176 9.83 -5.21 4.73
N THR A 177 11.15 -5.38 4.84
CA THR A 177 12.14 -4.33 4.51
C THR A 177 12.08 -3.89 3.04
N ASN A 178 11.93 -4.83 2.11
CA ASN A 178 11.97 -4.54 0.68
C ASN A 178 10.57 -4.28 0.07
N ALA A 179 9.49 -4.35 0.86
CA ALA A 179 8.13 -4.13 0.36
C ALA A 179 7.95 -2.73 -0.28
N PRO A 180 8.44 -1.63 0.31
CA PRO A 180 8.33 -0.32 -0.30
C PRO A 180 9.08 -0.22 -1.64
N ALA A 181 10.27 -0.83 -1.75
CA ALA A 181 11.06 -0.86 -2.98
C ALA A 181 10.36 -1.65 -4.09
N THR A 182 9.82 -2.83 -3.76
CA THR A 182 9.05 -3.66 -4.70
C THR A 182 7.84 -2.90 -5.24
N PHE A 183 7.11 -2.24 -4.35
CA PHE A 183 5.93 -1.47 -4.72
C PHE A 183 6.29 -0.26 -5.58
N GLN A 184 7.35 0.48 -5.22
CA GLN A 184 7.84 1.60 -6.01
C GLN A 184 8.31 1.15 -7.40
N SER A 185 8.97 -0.01 -7.52
CA SER A 185 9.36 -0.57 -8.83
C SER A 185 8.14 -0.81 -9.70
N LEU A 186 7.09 -1.48 -9.18
CA LEU A 186 5.85 -1.70 -9.94
C LEU A 186 5.26 -0.36 -10.39
N MET A 187 5.14 0.59 -9.48
CA MET A 187 4.55 1.90 -9.77
C MET A 187 5.35 2.65 -10.83
N ASN A 188 6.67 2.60 -10.75
CA ASN A 188 7.53 3.23 -11.73
C ASN A 188 7.38 2.60 -13.12
N ASP A 189 7.18 1.29 -13.19
CA ASP A 189 7.03 0.59 -14.47
C ASP A 189 5.67 0.84 -15.11
N ILE A 190 4.57 0.77 -14.35
CA ILE A 190 3.22 0.98 -14.91
C ILE A 190 2.94 2.46 -15.24
N PHE A 191 3.48 3.40 -14.45
CA PHE A 191 3.29 4.83 -14.69
C PHE A 191 4.44 5.47 -15.47
N ARG A 192 5.45 4.71 -15.91
CA ARG A 192 6.64 5.22 -16.61
C ARG A 192 6.36 6.31 -17.66
N PRO A 193 5.32 6.21 -18.51
CA PRO A 193 5.03 7.25 -19.52
C PRO A 193 4.47 8.55 -18.95
N HIS A 194 4.08 8.58 -17.67
CA HIS A 194 3.35 9.66 -17.00
C HIS A 194 4.09 10.23 -15.79
N LEU A 195 5.09 9.51 -15.27
CA LEU A 195 5.97 9.97 -14.20
C LEU A 195 6.62 11.30 -14.58
N ARG A 196 6.70 12.21 -13.61
CA ARG A 196 7.36 13.53 -13.76
C ARG A 196 6.72 14.46 -14.82
N HIS A 197 5.57 14.06 -15.37
CA HIS A 197 4.77 14.88 -16.26
C HIS A 197 3.50 15.37 -15.59
N PHE A 198 2.74 14.44 -14.99
CA PHE A 198 1.52 14.73 -14.24
C PHE A 198 1.25 13.74 -13.11
N ILE A 199 2.10 12.72 -12.94
CA ILE A 199 2.01 11.74 -11.85
C ILE A 199 3.33 11.75 -11.07
N LEU A 200 3.23 11.84 -9.75
CA LEU A 200 4.28 11.43 -8.82
C LEU A 200 3.78 10.23 -8.03
N VAL A 201 4.66 9.27 -7.77
CA VAL A 201 4.34 8.12 -6.93
C VAL A 201 5.37 7.99 -5.84
N PHE A 202 4.88 7.83 -4.61
CA PHE A 202 5.69 7.61 -3.43
C PHE A 202 5.07 6.47 -2.62
N PHE A 203 5.65 5.28 -2.71
CA PHE A 203 5.09 4.06 -2.15
C PHE A 203 3.62 3.85 -2.57
N ASP A 204 2.68 3.77 -1.62
CA ASP A 204 1.25 3.54 -1.85
C ASP A 204 0.44 4.80 -2.16
N ASP A 205 1.08 5.96 -2.19
CA ASP A 205 0.47 7.24 -2.51
C ASP A 205 0.77 7.67 -3.95
N ILE A 206 -0.29 7.95 -4.72
CA ILE A 206 -0.19 8.51 -6.07
C ILE A 206 -0.69 9.94 -6.04
N LEU A 207 0.14 10.88 -6.49
CA LEU A 207 -0.19 12.29 -6.63
C LEU A 207 -0.33 12.64 -8.10
N VAL A 208 -1.53 13.04 -8.51
CA VAL A 208 -1.82 13.57 -9.84
C VAL A 208 -1.82 15.09 -9.76
N TYR A 209 -1.07 15.77 -10.62
CA TYR A 209 -0.94 17.23 -10.61
C TYR A 209 -1.09 17.82 -12.01
N SER A 210 -1.66 19.03 -12.12
CA SER A 210 -1.97 19.65 -13.41
C SER A 210 -2.08 21.17 -13.33
N LYS A 211 -1.87 21.86 -14.46
CA LYS A 211 -1.92 23.33 -14.55
C LYS A 211 -3.34 23.87 -14.77
N THR A 212 -4.14 23.16 -15.56
CA THR A 212 -5.54 23.51 -15.86
C THR A 212 -6.49 22.44 -15.35
N TRP A 213 -7.78 22.76 -15.24
CA TRP A 213 -8.79 21.83 -14.76
C TRP A 213 -9.11 20.75 -15.81
N GLU A 214 -9.15 21.15 -17.08
CA GLU A 214 -9.38 20.28 -18.23
C GLU A 214 -8.28 19.21 -18.32
N ASP A 215 -7.01 19.62 -18.20
CA ASP A 215 -5.88 18.69 -18.15
C ASP A 215 -5.98 17.78 -16.93
N HIS A 216 -6.42 18.31 -15.77
CA HIS A 216 -6.54 17.52 -14.56
C HIS A 216 -7.54 16.37 -14.68
N LEU A 217 -8.69 16.62 -15.30
CA LEU A 217 -9.67 15.58 -15.58
C LEU A 217 -9.13 14.53 -16.56
N LEU A 218 -8.37 14.94 -17.57
CA LEU A 218 -7.73 14.03 -18.51
C LEU A 218 -6.68 13.15 -17.81
N HIS A 219 -5.80 13.76 -17.03
CA HIS A 219 -4.77 13.07 -16.26
C HIS A 219 -5.36 12.09 -15.25
N LEU A 220 -6.46 12.44 -14.58
CA LEU A 220 -7.19 11.52 -13.70
C LEU A 220 -7.74 10.31 -14.46
N LYS A 221 -8.34 10.52 -15.64
CA LYS A 221 -8.81 9.42 -16.49
C LYS A 221 -7.67 8.48 -16.88
N MET A 222 -6.56 9.02 -17.39
CA MET A 222 -5.39 8.22 -17.75
C MET A 222 -4.84 7.44 -16.55
N THR A 223 -4.79 8.08 -15.37
CA THR A 223 -4.34 7.43 -14.14
C THR A 223 -5.28 6.27 -13.76
N PHE A 224 -6.60 6.48 -13.82
CA PHE A 224 -7.58 5.44 -13.49
C PHE A 224 -7.60 4.31 -14.51
N GLU A 225 -7.38 4.60 -15.80
CA GLU A 225 -7.21 3.57 -16.84
C GLU A 225 -6.03 2.66 -16.54
N VAL A 226 -4.86 3.21 -16.20
CA VAL A 226 -3.69 2.43 -15.81
C VAL A 226 -3.98 1.57 -14.58
N LEU A 227 -4.58 2.15 -13.53
CA LEU A 227 -4.95 1.40 -12.32
C LEU A 227 -5.92 0.26 -12.63
N GLN A 228 -6.93 0.51 -13.47
CA GLN A 228 -7.92 -0.49 -13.87
C GLN A 228 -7.28 -1.63 -14.68
N GLN A 229 -6.43 -1.30 -15.66
CA GLN A 229 -5.70 -2.27 -16.48
C GLN A 229 -4.82 -3.18 -15.62
N HIS A 230 -4.16 -2.61 -14.62
CA HIS A 230 -3.28 -3.35 -13.72
C HIS A 230 -3.99 -3.95 -12.50
N GLN A 231 -5.33 -3.83 -12.41
CA GLN A 231 -6.14 -4.32 -11.29
C GLN A 231 -5.64 -3.82 -9.92
N LEU A 232 -5.42 -2.51 -9.84
CA LEU A 232 -5.06 -1.79 -8.62
C LEU A 232 -6.26 -0.98 -8.13
N TYR A 233 -6.48 -1.01 -6.82
CA TYR A 233 -7.68 -0.49 -6.17
C TYR A 233 -7.37 0.69 -5.25
N VAL A 234 -8.23 1.70 -5.28
CA VAL A 234 -8.11 2.92 -4.48
C VAL A 234 -9.00 2.80 -3.23
N LYS A 235 -8.51 3.28 -2.08
CA LYS A 235 -9.15 3.09 -0.77
C LYS A 235 -10.51 3.78 -0.67
N SER A 236 -10.64 4.97 -1.24
CA SER A 236 -11.84 5.78 -1.13
C SER A 236 -12.11 6.53 -2.42
N ARG A 237 -13.39 6.77 -2.70
CA ARG A 237 -13.84 7.72 -3.74
C ARG A 237 -13.60 9.17 -3.34
N ASN A 238 -13.25 9.41 -2.07
CA ASN A 238 -12.73 10.71 -1.65
C ASN A 238 -11.32 10.85 -2.21
N VAL A 239 -11.22 11.21 -3.49
CA VAL A 239 -10.00 11.81 -4.02
C VAL A 239 -9.80 13.09 -3.23
N LEU A 240 -8.76 13.11 -2.40
CA LEU A 240 -8.41 14.30 -1.64
C LEU A 240 -7.84 15.28 -2.66
N LEU A 241 -8.60 16.32 -2.97
CA LEU A 241 -8.09 17.47 -3.68
C LEU A 241 -7.22 18.24 -2.70
N VAL A 242 -5.91 18.10 -2.85
CA VAL A 242 -4.95 18.67 -1.91
C VAL A 242 -4.71 20.12 -2.30
N LYS A 243 -5.09 21.06 -1.44
CA LYS A 243 -4.62 22.45 -1.54
C LYS A 243 -3.12 22.47 -1.21
N VAL A 244 -2.35 23.15 -2.06
CA VAL A 244 -0.87 23.08 -2.16
C VAL A 244 -0.12 23.40 -0.86
N GLU A 245 -0.74 24.05 0.11
CA GLU A 245 0.04 24.64 1.22
C GLU A 245 0.24 23.75 2.45
N TRP A 246 -0.45 22.62 2.63
CA TRP A 246 -0.45 21.94 3.95
C TRP A 246 -0.05 20.46 4.02
N ASN A 247 -0.03 19.70 2.92
CA ASN A 247 0.12 18.22 3.01
C ASN A 247 1.41 17.62 2.42
N ILE A 248 2.24 18.41 1.74
CA ILE A 248 3.57 17.94 1.31
C ILE A 248 4.42 17.54 2.54
N TRP A 249 4.33 18.30 3.63
CA TRP A 249 4.99 17.97 4.89
C TRP A 249 4.46 16.71 5.57
N ALA A 250 3.20 16.30 5.31
CA ALA A 250 2.64 15.06 5.83
C ALA A 250 3.22 13.82 5.14
N MET A 251 3.57 13.92 3.85
CA MET A 251 4.32 12.86 3.13
C MET A 251 5.72 12.67 3.73
N SER A 252 6.37 13.77 4.16
CA SER A 252 7.66 13.69 4.89
C SER A 252 7.56 13.00 6.26
N TYR A 253 6.39 13.09 6.91
CA TYR A 253 6.18 12.53 8.25
C TYR A 253 5.99 11.01 8.22
N GLN A 254 5.43 10.45 7.13
CA GLN A 254 5.32 9.01 6.95
C GLN A 254 6.65 8.34 6.56
N ALA A 255 7.62 9.10 6.06
CA ALA A 255 8.97 8.60 5.76
C ALA A 255 9.89 8.46 7.00
N LYS A 256 9.42 8.89 8.19
CA LYS A 256 10.20 8.87 9.45
C LYS A 256 9.66 7.91 10.53
N VAL A 257 8.75 6.98 10.19
CA VAL A 257 8.26 5.96 11.13
C VAL A 257 8.43 4.57 10.55
#